data_AF-A0A377ZNA6-F1
#
_entry.id   AF-A0A377ZNA6-F1
#
_cell.length_a   1.000
_cell.length_b   1.000
_cell.length_c   1.000
_cell.angle_alpha   90.00
_cell.angle_beta   90.00
_cell.angle_gamma   90.00
#
_symmetry.space_group_name_H-M   'P 1'
#
loop_
_entity.id
_entity.type
_entity.pdbx_description
1 polymer ?
#
loop_
_entity_poly.entity_id
_entity_poly.type
_entity_poly.pdbx_seq_one_letter_code
_entity_poly.pdbx_strand_id
1 'polypeptide(L)'
;MRYAVDDFATRLLFIDSSHAGTSKGWLTDETISWLEAQLFEGGDKPATIFMHHPPLPLGNAQMDPIACENGHRLLALVERFPSLTRIFCGHNHSLTMTQYRQALISTIPGTVHQVPYCHEDTRPYYDLSPASCLMHRQVGEQWVSYQHSLAHYAGPWLYDENISCPTEER
;
A
#
# COMPACT_ATOMS: atom_id res chain seq x y z
N MET A 1 -2.68 -14.76 10.86
CA MET A 1 -1.96 -14.21 12.04
C MET A 1 -2.22 -12.70 12.14
N ARG A 2 -2.33 -12.09 13.32
CA ARG A 2 -2.55 -10.63 13.48
C ARG A 2 -1.84 -10.08 14.71
N TYR A 3 -1.34 -8.85 14.65
CA TYR A 3 -0.70 -8.15 15.78
C TYR A 3 -0.68 -6.63 15.57
N ALA A 4 -0.54 -5.89 16.66
CA ALA A 4 -0.39 -4.44 16.67
C ALA A 4 1.02 -4.06 17.16
N VAL A 5 1.53 -2.94 16.65
CA VAL A 5 2.75 -2.28 17.15
C VAL A 5 2.38 -0.86 17.53
N ASP A 6 2.72 -0.47 18.76
CA ASP A 6 2.32 0.82 19.33
C ASP A 6 3.50 1.72 19.73
N ASP A 7 4.72 1.33 19.34
CA ASP A 7 5.98 1.98 19.69
C ASP A 7 6.15 3.40 19.08
N PHE A 8 5.34 3.74 18.07
CA PHE A 8 5.48 4.95 17.26
C PHE A 8 4.30 5.91 17.42
N ALA A 9 4.44 7.12 16.85
CA ALA A 9 3.36 8.12 16.80
C ALA A 9 2.12 7.61 16.05
N THR A 10 2.32 6.77 15.02
CA THR A 10 1.26 6.08 14.29
C THR A 10 1.23 4.61 14.70
N ARG A 11 0.06 4.11 15.11
CA ARG A 11 -0.16 2.69 15.43
C ARG A 11 -0.13 1.85 14.16
N LEU A 12 0.55 0.71 14.20
CA LEU A 12 0.65 -0.22 13.06
C LEU A 12 -0.17 -1.48 13.35
N LEU A 13 -1.02 -1.87 12.39
CA LEU A 13 -1.92 -3.00 12.51
C LEU A 13 -1.64 -3.98 11.36
N PHE A 14 -1.18 -5.18 11.68
CA PHE A 14 -0.87 -6.22 10.70
C PHE A 14 -1.95 -7.29 10.75
N ILE A 15 -2.58 -7.55 9.60
CA ILE A 15 -3.65 -8.55 9.47
C ILE A 15 -3.38 -9.53 8.33
N ASP A 16 -4.00 -10.69 8.45
CA ASP A 16 -3.99 -11.72 7.42
C ASP A 16 -5.31 -11.68 6.65
N SER A 17 -5.23 -11.41 5.36
CA SER A 17 -6.38 -11.41 4.46
C SER A 17 -6.40 -12.60 3.51
N SER A 18 -5.52 -13.60 3.70
CA SER A 18 -5.50 -14.82 2.88
C SER A 18 -6.65 -15.76 3.22
N HIS A 19 -7.13 -16.50 2.22
CA HIS A 19 -8.20 -17.48 2.39
C HIS A 19 -7.82 -18.79 1.72
N ALA A 20 -7.89 -19.90 2.46
CA ALA A 20 -7.43 -21.19 1.95
C ALA A 20 -8.26 -21.65 0.74
N GLY A 21 -7.59 -22.14 -0.31
CA GLY A 21 -8.24 -22.67 -1.51
C GLY A 21 -8.68 -21.62 -2.53
N THR A 22 -8.36 -20.34 -2.34
CA THR A 22 -8.67 -19.26 -3.29
C THR A 22 -7.57 -18.20 -3.33
N SER A 23 -7.45 -17.51 -4.47
CA SER A 23 -6.58 -16.33 -4.60
C SER A 23 -7.24 -15.05 -4.10
N LYS A 24 -8.56 -15.09 -3.79
CA LYS A 24 -9.31 -13.96 -3.26
C LYS A 24 -8.94 -13.68 -1.81
N GLY A 25 -8.96 -12.41 -1.43
CA GLY A 25 -8.82 -12.01 -0.04
C GLY A 25 -10.12 -12.15 0.75
N TRP A 26 -10.00 -12.42 2.04
CA TRP A 26 -11.13 -12.47 2.97
C TRP A 26 -10.76 -11.95 4.36
N LEU A 27 -11.61 -11.09 4.93
CA LEU A 27 -11.52 -10.62 6.30
C LEU A 27 -12.51 -11.40 7.17
N THR A 28 -11.99 -12.23 8.08
CA THR A 28 -12.82 -12.97 9.03
C THR A 28 -13.48 -12.05 10.05
N ASP A 29 -14.56 -12.50 10.68
CA ASP A 29 -15.24 -11.74 11.74
C ASP A 29 -14.28 -11.41 12.89
N GLU A 30 -13.42 -12.35 13.28
CA GLU A 30 -12.44 -12.14 14.33
C GLU A 30 -11.41 -11.08 13.96
N THR A 31 -11.08 -10.95 12.67
CA THR A 31 -10.16 -9.91 12.18
C THR A 31 -10.83 -8.54 12.22
N ILE A 32 -12.09 -8.44 11.78
CA ILE A 32 -12.85 -7.19 11.82
C ILE A 32 -13.11 -6.74 13.26
N SER A 33 -13.57 -7.63 14.14
CA SER A 33 -13.79 -7.30 15.55
C SER A 33 -12.49 -6.91 16.27
N TRP A 34 -11.36 -7.54 15.93
CA TRP A 34 -10.06 -7.14 16.45
C TRP A 34 -9.65 -5.75 15.96
N LEU A 35 -9.83 -5.43 14.67
CA LEU A 35 -9.54 -4.10 14.14
C LEU A 35 -10.40 -3.03 14.80
N GLU A 36 -11.70 -3.29 14.98
CA GLU A 36 -12.60 -2.37 15.69
C GLU A 36 -12.13 -2.08 17.11
N ALA A 37 -11.73 -3.11 17.87
CA ALA A 37 -11.19 -2.94 19.21
C ALA A 37 -9.90 -2.10 19.20
N GLN A 38 -8.98 -2.37 18.28
CA GLN A 38 -7.70 -1.65 18.19
C GLN A 38 -7.87 -0.17 17.81
N LEU A 39 -8.83 0.12 16.92
CA LEU A 39 -9.14 1.48 16.47
C LEU A 39 -9.90 2.26 17.54
N PHE A 40 -10.85 1.61 18.23
CA PHE A 40 -11.57 2.20 19.35
C PHE A 40 -10.63 2.55 20.52
N GLU A 41 -9.77 1.62 20.92
CA GLU A 41 -8.76 1.84 21.97
C GLU A 41 -7.72 2.89 21.58
N GLY A 42 -7.38 3.00 20.29
CA GLY A 42 -6.42 3.98 19.79
C GLY A 42 -6.90 5.43 19.84
N GLY A 43 -8.22 5.66 19.89
CA GLY A 43 -8.81 7.00 19.89
C GLY A 43 -8.32 7.83 18.69
N ASP A 44 -7.78 9.02 18.99
CA ASP A 44 -7.27 9.97 17.99
C ASP A 44 -5.88 9.61 17.45
N LYS A 45 -5.19 8.60 18.01
CA LYS A 45 -3.87 8.19 17.53
C LYS A 45 -3.99 7.62 16.10
N PRO A 46 -3.27 8.18 15.10
CA PRO A 46 -3.35 7.69 13.73
C PRO A 46 -2.99 6.20 13.63
N ALA A 47 -3.66 5.48 12.74
CA ALA A 47 -3.45 4.07 12.51
C ALA A 47 -3.19 3.76 11.04
N THR A 48 -2.29 2.80 10.81
CA THR A 48 -1.95 2.23 9.51
C THR A 48 -2.21 0.73 9.52
N ILE A 49 -2.93 0.22 8.53
CA ILE A 49 -3.14 -1.22 8.33
C ILE A 49 -2.22 -1.74 7.23
N PHE A 50 -1.62 -2.90 7.47
CA PHE A 50 -0.90 -3.70 6.48
C PHE A 50 -1.64 -5.02 6.25
N MET A 51 -1.98 -5.29 4.99
CA MET A 51 -2.68 -6.52 4.56
C MET A 51 -2.18 -6.98 3.19
N HIS A 52 -2.52 -8.19 2.75
CA HIS A 52 -2.09 -8.66 1.42
C HIS A 52 -2.97 -8.10 0.29
N HIS A 53 -4.28 -8.39 0.33
CA HIS A 53 -5.23 -8.03 -0.72
C HIS A 53 -5.76 -6.59 -0.60
N PRO A 54 -5.94 -5.84 -1.71
CA PRO A 54 -6.58 -4.53 -1.69
C PRO A 54 -8.04 -4.61 -1.23
N PRO A 55 -8.55 -3.67 -0.40
CA PRO A 55 -9.91 -3.71 0.13
C PRO A 55 -10.99 -3.18 -0.83
N LEU A 56 -10.61 -2.75 -2.03
CA LEU A 56 -11.50 -2.22 -3.06
C LEU A 56 -10.94 -2.52 -4.46
N PRO A 57 -11.80 -2.63 -5.49
CA PRO A 57 -11.36 -2.73 -6.87
C PRO A 57 -10.58 -1.47 -7.29
N LEU A 58 -9.52 -1.66 -8.08
CA LEU A 58 -8.63 -0.60 -8.52
C LEU A 58 -8.70 -0.36 -10.04
N GLY A 59 -9.58 -1.09 -10.76
CA GLY A 59 -9.72 -1.05 -12.21
C GLY A 59 -8.77 -1.97 -12.95
N ASN A 60 -8.02 -2.82 -12.24
CA ASN A 60 -7.08 -3.75 -12.87
C ASN A 60 -7.80 -5.05 -13.24
N ALA A 61 -7.98 -5.31 -14.54
CA ALA A 61 -8.73 -6.44 -15.06
C ALA A 61 -8.21 -7.81 -14.60
N GLN A 62 -6.90 -7.93 -14.37
CA GLN A 62 -6.28 -9.18 -13.90
C GLN A 62 -6.41 -9.34 -12.38
N MET A 63 -6.30 -8.24 -11.62
CA MET A 63 -6.16 -8.28 -10.15
C MET A 63 -7.48 -8.06 -9.39
N ASP A 64 -8.40 -7.24 -9.92
CA ASP A 64 -9.66 -6.93 -9.24
C ASP A 64 -10.52 -8.17 -8.93
N PRO A 65 -10.63 -9.19 -9.81
CA PRO A 65 -11.41 -10.41 -9.51
C PRO A 65 -10.89 -11.22 -8.30
N ILE A 66 -9.63 -10.99 -7.91
CA ILE A 66 -8.94 -11.67 -6.80
C ILE A 66 -8.55 -10.72 -5.66
N ALA A 67 -9.10 -9.51 -5.63
CA ALA A 67 -8.98 -8.58 -4.51
C ALA A 67 -9.68 -9.11 -3.24
N CYS A 68 -9.73 -8.30 -2.17
CA CYS A 68 -10.43 -8.68 -0.95
C CYS A 68 -11.95 -8.66 -1.18
N GLU A 69 -12.57 -9.83 -1.24
CA GLU A 69 -13.98 -9.99 -1.65
C GLU A 69 -14.96 -9.27 -0.71
N ASN A 70 -14.69 -9.33 0.60
CA ASN A 70 -15.46 -8.59 1.60
C ASN A 70 -14.74 -7.31 2.09
N GLY A 71 -13.90 -6.70 1.24
CA GLY A 71 -13.13 -5.50 1.54
C GLY A 71 -13.97 -4.27 1.95
N HIS A 72 -15.25 -4.22 1.56
CA HIS A 72 -16.22 -3.22 2.02
C HIS A 72 -16.32 -3.14 3.55
N ARG A 73 -16.06 -4.25 4.27
CA ARG A 73 -16.04 -4.26 5.74
C ARG A 73 -14.90 -3.41 6.30
N LEU A 74 -13.74 -3.39 5.64
CA LEU A 74 -12.63 -2.52 6.01
C LEU A 74 -12.90 -1.07 5.61
N LEU A 75 -13.53 -0.82 4.46
CA LEU A 75 -13.95 0.54 4.08
C LEU A 75 -14.93 1.14 5.09
N ALA A 76 -15.86 0.34 5.63
CA ALA A 76 -16.75 0.78 6.70
C ALA A 76 -16.00 1.19 8.00
N LEU A 77 -14.85 0.56 8.30
CA LEU A 77 -13.98 1.01 9.39
C LEU A 77 -13.32 2.35 9.08
N VAL A 78 -12.92 2.59 7.82
CA VAL A 78 -12.42 3.91 7.41
C VAL A 78 -13.49 4.98 7.64
N GLU A 79 -14.76 4.73 7.30
CA GLU A 79 -15.82 5.71 7.55
C GLU A 79 -16.07 5.98 9.04
N ARG A 80 -15.92 4.95 9.89
CA ARG A 80 -16.17 5.04 11.34
C ARG A 80 -15.02 5.64 12.14
N PHE A 81 -13.77 5.45 11.70
CA PHE A 81 -12.58 5.79 12.48
C PHE A 81 -11.68 6.78 11.72
N PRO A 82 -11.81 8.11 11.97
CA PRO A 82 -10.97 9.14 11.35
C PRO A 82 -9.47 8.96 11.56
N SER A 83 -9.06 8.22 12.60
CA SER A 83 -7.67 7.89 12.86
C SER A 83 -7.09 6.86 11.89
N LEU A 84 -7.91 6.04 11.22
CA LEU A 84 -7.43 5.10 10.20
C LEU A 84 -7.16 5.84 8.89
N THR A 85 -5.88 6.13 8.63
CA THR A 85 -5.47 7.02 7.53
C THR A 85 -4.61 6.37 6.46
N ARG A 86 -4.17 5.11 6.67
CA ARG A 86 -3.34 4.38 5.70
C ARG A 86 -3.71 2.90 5.65
N ILE A 87 -3.75 2.35 4.43
CA ILE A 87 -3.87 0.91 4.19
C ILE A 87 -2.85 0.53 3.10
N PHE A 88 -1.83 -0.25 3.47
CA PHE A 88 -0.83 -0.75 2.53
C PHE A 88 -1.06 -2.22 2.20
N CYS A 89 -1.01 -2.51 0.91
CA CYS A 89 -1.36 -3.80 0.33
C CYS A 89 -0.21 -4.38 -0.50
N GLY A 90 -0.14 -5.70 -0.60
CA GLY A 90 0.69 -6.40 -1.57
C GLY A 90 -0.09 -6.70 -2.85
N HIS A 91 -0.05 -7.99 -3.24
CA HIS A 91 -0.91 -8.64 -4.23
C HIS A 91 -0.75 -8.18 -5.69
N ASN A 92 -0.86 -6.88 -5.97
CA ASN A 92 -0.91 -6.36 -7.33
C ASN A 92 0.47 -6.30 -8.02
N HIS A 93 1.57 -6.49 -7.27
CA HIS A 93 2.94 -6.35 -7.81
C HIS A 93 3.14 -5.05 -8.61
N SER A 94 2.54 -3.97 -8.11
CA SER A 94 2.44 -2.68 -8.77
C SER A 94 2.22 -1.59 -7.73
N LEU A 95 2.84 -0.43 -7.92
CA LEU A 95 2.53 0.76 -7.13
C LEU A 95 1.25 1.40 -7.69
N THR A 96 0.10 0.99 -7.16
CA THR A 96 -1.21 1.58 -7.48
C THR A 96 -1.77 2.19 -6.21
N MET A 97 -2.19 3.46 -6.28
CA MET A 97 -2.67 4.20 -5.11
C MET A 97 -3.98 4.91 -5.41
N THR A 98 -4.82 4.96 -4.39
CA THR A 98 -6.09 5.68 -4.39
C THR A 98 -6.34 6.25 -3.00
N GLN A 99 -7.43 7.00 -2.85
CA GLN A 99 -7.86 7.54 -1.57
C GLN A 99 -9.34 7.28 -1.38
N TYR A 100 -9.69 6.87 -0.15
CA TYR A 100 -11.05 6.70 0.31
C TYR A 100 -11.21 7.44 1.64
N ARG A 101 -11.99 8.53 1.64
CA ARG A 101 -12.13 9.44 2.80
C ARG A 101 -10.77 9.96 3.31
N GLN A 102 -10.38 9.71 4.54
CA GLN A 102 -9.08 10.12 5.07
C GLN A 102 -7.96 9.09 4.82
N ALA A 103 -8.31 7.90 4.29
CA ALA A 103 -7.36 6.83 4.08
C ALA A 103 -6.72 6.88 2.69
N LEU A 104 -5.38 6.97 2.65
CA LEU A 104 -4.60 6.63 1.46
C LEU A 104 -4.44 5.11 1.43
N ILE A 105 -4.79 4.50 0.29
CA ILE A 105 -4.71 3.06 0.07
C ILE A 105 -3.73 2.82 -1.08
N SER A 106 -2.71 2.00 -0.85
CA SER A 106 -1.69 1.73 -1.88
C SER A 106 -1.29 0.26 -1.90
N THR A 107 -1.21 -0.31 -3.09
CA THR A 107 -0.47 -1.55 -3.33
C THR A 107 1.01 -1.24 -3.53
N ILE A 108 1.88 -2.24 -3.37
CA ILE A 108 3.33 -2.09 -3.49
C ILE A 108 3.90 -2.91 -4.65
N PRO A 109 5.00 -2.46 -5.28
CA PRO A 109 5.77 -3.26 -6.23
C PRO A 109 6.27 -4.57 -5.62
N GLY A 110 6.41 -5.59 -6.47
CA GLY A 110 7.09 -6.82 -6.10
C GLY A 110 8.60 -6.59 -5.98
N THR A 111 9.26 -7.46 -5.21
CA THR A 111 10.72 -7.38 -5.03
C THR A 111 11.52 -7.90 -6.22
N VAL A 112 10.86 -8.57 -7.18
CA VAL A 112 11.49 -9.16 -8.37
C VAL A 112 10.64 -8.90 -9.61
N HIS A 113 9.64 -9.74 -9.88
CA HIS A 113 8.74 -9.58 -11.02
C HIS A 113 7.56 -8.67 -10.68
N GLN A 114 7.11 -7.91 -11.67
CA GLN A 114 5.97 -7.00 -11.58
C GLN A 114 4.80 -7.53 -12.39
N VAL A 115 3.61 -6.96 -12.16
CA VAL A 115 2.43 -7.20 -12.99
C VAL A 115 1.96 -5.86 -13.57
N PRO A 116 1.88 -5.73 -14.90
CA PRO A 116 1.42 -4.50 -15.52
C PRO A 116 -0.06 -4.26 -15.21
N TYR A 117 -0.45 -2.99 -15.08
CA TYR A 117 -1.85 -2.63 -14.99
C TYR A 117 -2.49 -2.68 -16.38
N CYS A 118 -3.57 -3.44 -16.51
CA CYS A 118 -4.42 -3.46 -17.71
C CYS A 118 -5.87 -3.20 -17.29
N HIS A 119 -6.53 -2.23 -17.92
CA HIS A 119 -7.92 -1.88 -17.59
C HIS A 119 -8.93 -2.88 -18.16
N GLU A 120 -8.67 -3.43 -19.34
CA GLU A 120 -9.59 -4.33 -20.06
C GLU A 120 -9.01 -5.71 -20.33
N ASP A 121 -7.69 -5.80 -20.54
CA ASP A 121 -7.03 -7.07 -20.85
C ASP A 121 -6.88 -7.94 -19.60
N THR A 122 -7.51 -9.11 -19.62
CA THR A 122 -7.55 -10.06 -18.50
C THR A 122 -6.43 -11.10 -18.54
N ARG A 123 -5.56 -11.08 -19.56
CA ARG A 123 -4.46 -12.04 -19.68
C ARG A 123 -3.49 -11.89 -18.49
N PRO A 124 -2.99 -13.02 -17.94
CA PRO A 124 -2.19 -13.01 -16.72
C PRO A 124 -0.73 -12.63 -16.98
N TYR A 125 -0.48 -11.35 -17.26
CA TYR A 125 0.86 -10.84 -17.53
C TYR A 125 1.70 -10.75 -16.27
N TYR A 126 3.02 -10.88 -16.47
CA TYR A 126 4.05 -10.45 -15.55
C TYR A 126 5.28 -10.03 -16.35
N ASP A 127 6.14 -9.21 -15.76
CA ASP A 127 7.41 -8.80 -16.36
C ASP A 127 8.51 -8.63 -15.31
N LEU A 128 9.73 -8.36 -15.75
CA LEU A 128 10.88 -8.05 -14.91
C LEU A 128 11.21 -6.55 -14.97
N SER A 129 10.19 -5.69 -15.03
CA SER A 129 10.38 -4.25 -14.87
C SER A 129 10.97 -3.93 -13.47
N PRO A 130 11.58 -2.75 -13.29
CA PRO A 130 12.39 -2.46 -12.10
C PRO A 130 11.65 -2.64 -10.77
N ALA A 131 12.23 -3.47 -9.90
CA ALA A 131 11.73 -3.68 -8.54
C ALA A 131 12.03 -2.49 -7.62
N SER A 132 11.19 -2.31 -6.60
CA SER A 132 11.36 -1.29 -5.56
C SER A 132 10.65 -1.68 -4.27
N CYS A 133 10.92 -0.96 -3.20
CA CYS A 133 10.15 -1.02 -1.96
C CYS A 133 9.57 0.36 -1.61
N LEU A 134 8.62 0.40 -0.68
CA LEU A 134 8.20 1.64 -0.04
C LEU A 134 8.92 1.80 1.30
N MET A 135 9.53 2.96 1.49
CA MET A 135 10.01 3.41 2.78
C MET A 135 8.93 4.27 3.42
N HIS A 136 8.58 3.97 4.67
CA HIS A 136 7.61 4.73 5.45
C HIS A 136 8.32 5.52 6.55
N ARG A 137 8.04 6.81 6.64
CA ARG A 137 8.68 7.72 7.60
C ARG A 137 7.64 8.66 8.20
N GLN A 138 7.66 8.76 9.54
CA GLN A 138 6.99 9.84 10.25
C GLN A 138 7.81 11.13 10.08
N VAL A 139 7.20 12.17 9.51
CA VAL A 139 7.80 13.50 9.32
C VAL A 139 6.88 14.53 9.98
N GLY A 140 7.18 14.87 11.23
CA GLY A 140 6.23 15.62 12.07
C GLY A 140 4.93 14.85 12.24
N GLU A 141 3.80 15.49 11.94
CA GLU A 141 2.47 14.86 11.96
C GLU A 141 2.18 14.01 10.70
N GLN A 142 3.05 14.03 9.69
CA GLN A 142 2.80 13.39 8.41
C GLN A 142 3.38 11.98 8.35
N TRP A 143 2.58 11.02 7.88
CA TRP A 143 3.08 9.75 7.37
C TRP A 143 3.45 9.89 5.90
N VAL A 144 4.76 9.89 5.62
CA VAL A 144 5.32 10.02 4.27
C VAL A 144 5.78 8.64 3.79
N SER A 145 5.37 8.28 2.58
CA SER A 145 5.85 7.07 1.90
C SER A 145 6.60 7.47 0.63
N TYR A 146 7.79 6.93 0.43
CA TYR A 146 8.58 7.20 -0.76
C TYR A 146 9.13 5.88 -1.34
N GLN A 147 9.13 5.79 -2.66
CA GLN A 147 9.65 4.64 -3.38
C GLN A 147 11.18 4.63 -3.29
N HIS A 148 11.74 3.45 -3.00
CA HIS A 148 13.17 3.21 -3.04
C HIS A 148 13.47 2.10 -4.05
N SER A 149 14.20 2.45 -5.11
CA SER A 149 14.59 1.48 -6.14
C SER A 149 15.44 0.36 -5.55
N LEU A 150 15.17 -0.89 -5.96
CA LEU A 150 16.01 -2.05 -5.65
C LEU A 150 16.92 -2.42 -6.84
N ALA A 151 16.81 -1.71 -7.96
CA ALA A 151 17.69 -1.90 -9.10
C ALA A 151 19.07 -1.29 -8.85
N HIS A 152 20.09 -1.82 -9.52
CA HIS A 152 21.37 -1.14 -9.63
C HIS A 152 21.28 -0.07 -10.73
N TYR A 153 21.62 1.17 -10.39
CA TYR A 153 21.64 2.31 -11.31
C TYR A 153 22.88 3.18 -11.05
N ALA A 154 23.25 4.01 -12.02
CA ALA A 154 24.42 4.88 -11.90
C ALA A 154 24.15 6.11 -11.01
N GLY A 155 25.19 6.63 -10.34
CA GLY A 155 25.11 7.78 -9.43
C GLY A 155 25.21 7.41 -7.94
N PRO A 156 24.87 8.34 -7.01
CA PRO A 156 24.45 9.70 -7.29
C PRO A 156 25.63 10.61 -7.67
N TRP A 157 25.34 11.69 -8.37
CA TRP A 157 26.27 12.79 -8.61
C TRP A 157 25.79 14.03 -7.86
N LEU A 158 26.68 14.99 -7.64
CA LEU A 158 26.31 16.28 -7.11
C LEU A 158 25.71 17.14 -8.22
N TYR A 159 24.58 17.77 -7.93
CA TYR A 159 24.03 18.81 -8.79
C TYR A 159 24.91 20.06 -8.73
N ASP A 160 25.16 20.66 -9.89
CA ASP A 160 25.88 21.92 -10.04
C ASP A 160 25.13 22.77 -11.08
N GLU A 161 24.79 24.00 -10.70
CA GLU A 161 24.02 24.92 -11.55
C GLU A 161 24.77 25.29 -12.84
N ASN A 162 26.10 25.42 -12.78
CA ASN A 162 26.93 25.74 -13.94
C ASN A 162 27.07 24.55 -14.90
N ILE A 163 27.09 23.31 -14.37
CA ILE A 163 27.04 22.10 -15.20
C ILE A 163 25.65 21.92 -15.82
N SER A 164 24.60 22.22 -15.05
CA SER A 164 23.21 22.08 -15.50
C SER A 164 22.85 23.06 -16.60
N CYS A 165 23.35 24.30 -16.54
CA CYS A 165 23.07 25.35 -17.50
C CYS A 165 24.38 26.08 -17.91
N PRO A 166 25.23 25.45 -18.72
CA PRO A 166 26.46 26.07 -19.20
C PRO A 166 26.13 27.33 -20.01
N THR A 167 26.79 28.45 -19.72
CA THR A 167 26.55 29.72 -20.43
C THR A 167 27.14 29.75 -21.85
N GLU A 168 27.95 28.75 -22.18
CA GLU A 168 28.71 28.65 -23.44
C GLU A 168 27.98 27.82 -24.51
N GLU A 169 26.97 27.03 -24.12
CA GLU A 169 26.18 26.18 -25.01
C GLU A 169 24.81 26.84 -25.25
N ARG A 170 24.58 27.35 -26.47
CA ARG A 170 23.26 27.83 -26.92
C ARG A 170 22.61 26.84 -27.89
#